data_AF-A0A9N8X0P3-F1
#
_entry.id   AF-A0A9N8X0P3-F1
#
_cell.length_a   1.000
_cell.length_b   1.000
_cell.length_c   1.000
_cell.angle_alpha   90.00
_cell.angle_beta   90.00
_cell.angle_gamma   90.00
#
_symmetry.space_group_name_H-M   'P 1'
#
loop_
_entity.id
_entity.type
_entity.pdbx_description
1 polymer ?
#
loop_
_entity_poly.entity_id
_entity_poly.type
_entity_poly.pdbx_seq_one_letter_code
_entity_poly.pdbx_strand_id
1 'polypeptide(L)'
;MSTLTALHDLLQSTRTDATPVCRDGDTVTGFATFRTRVLSLVDTLRAQPSTRYALCVDDAYDFACALFALFAAGKVPVIPANATPGYLADLSNAFDAVLTDASLHALVSEAPVVNSMQTATIDPAAPLTLYTSGSSGTPKPIHKTLAQFNAEVQTLETQWGAAVSDATVLASVPHHHIYGLLFRVMWPLAAGRAFDRSVCIGPMQLQDRIVQCDGNAVLVSTPAQLSRWPALAGFATLAPVPRVIFSSGGPLALDTAREYATAFGAAPVEIYGSTETGGIAWRQQSESEAWQPVAGIEVRRDEDGALNVRSPHLDHAGWHRTDDAITFDDDGRFRLRGRLDRVIKLEGKRVSLPELEARLALHPYVAQAAVVPLAGATRERIGALVALTDAGSAALRSEGRVALAKILRRHLTAWFDVVVLPRHWRFRSALPFDVRGKLPAAAVAAAFDARSEGVEVLAEARTGDDVHYDLRVPPELAHFAGHFPGLPILPGVVQVDWAIRLAADHVADARAIASVDRLKFMAPVPPGAMLSLKLSHDAARRRVQFTYRLGERECASGVIVYQERA
;
A
#
# COMPACT_ATOMS: atom_id res chain seq x y z
N MET A 1 -17.63 -1.13 -36.57
CA MET A 1 -17.27 -0.41 -35.33
C MET A 1 -18.43 -0.56 -34.37
N SER A 2 -18.28 -1.32 -33.28
CA SER A 2 -19.29 -1.36 -32.22
C SER A 2 -19.37 0.03 -31.60
N THR A 3 -20.53 0.67 -31.66
CA THR A 3 -20.76 1.96 -31.03
C THR A 3 -20.85 1.76 -29.52
N LEU A 4 -19.89 2.33 -28.77
CA LEU A 4 -19.90 2.36 -27.32
C LEU A 4 -21.26 2.90 -26.83
N THR A 5 -21.94 2.14 -25.98
CA THR A 5 -23.21 2.54 -25.37
C THR A 5 -22.92 3.18 -24.02
N ALA A 6 -23.49 4.36 -23.76
CA ALA A 6 -23.32 5.00 -22.47
C ALA A 6 -23.90 4.11 -21.35
N LEU A 7 -23.26 4.12 -20.18
CA LEU A 7 -23.66 3.23 -19.08
C LEU A 7 -25.12 3.45 -18.64
N HIS A 8 -25.59 4.70 -18.67
CA HIS A 8 -26.98 5.06 -18.33
C HIS A 8 -28.00 4.67 -19.42
N ASP A 9 -27.55 4.48 -20.66
CA ASP A 9 -28.41 4.09 -21.78
C ASP A 9 -28.47 2.57 -22.00
N LEU A 10 -27.70 1.78 -21.24
CA LEU A 10 -27.57 0.34 -21.46
C LEU A 10 -28.95 -0.34 -21.56
N LEU A 11 -29.84 -0.13 -20.59
CA LEU A 11 -31.15 -0.79 -20.55
C LEU A 11 -32.12 -0.34 -21.68
N GLN A 12 -31.82 0.78 -22.34
CA GLN A 12 -32.60 1.31 -23.46
C GLN A 12 -31.94 1.08 -24.82
N SER A 13 -30.73 0.53 -24.83
CA SER A 13 -29.96 0.35 -26.06
C SER A 13 -30.61 -0.63 -27.03
N THR A 14 -30.50 -0.33 -28.33
CA THR A 14 -31.00 -1.16 -29.44
C THR A 14 -30.01 -2.25 -29.85
N ARG A 15 -29.22 -2.77 -28.89
CA ARG A 15 -28.26 -3.83 -29.13
C ARG A 15 -28.97 -5.12 -29.55
N THR A 16 -28.27 -5.96 -30.32
CA THR A 16 -28.78 -7.28 -30.64
C THR A 16 -28.86 -8.12 -29.36
N ASP A 17 -29.92 -8.92 -29.23
CA ASP A 17 -30.17 -9.75 -28.03
C ASP A 17 -29.01 -10.71 -27.71
N ALA A 18 -28.27 -11.13 -28.74
CA ALA A 18 -27.11 -12.02 -28.65
C ALA A 18 -25.78 -11.29 -28.34
N THR A 19 -25.77 -9.96 -28.21
CA THR A 19 -24.54 -9.22 -27.85
C THR A 19 -23.96 -9.81 -26.56
N PRO A 20 -22.67 -10.20 -26.53
CA PRO A 20 -22.11 -10.91 -25.39
C PRO A 20 -22.00 -10.01 -24.16
N VAL A 21 -22.32 -10.55 -22.98
CA VAL A 21 -22.21 -9.85 -21.68
C VAL A 21 -21.26 -10.56 -20.74
N CYS A 22 -21.49 -11.84 -20.49
CA CYS A 22 -20.74 -12.61 -19.51
C CYS A 22 -20.45 -14.00 -20.04
N ARG A 23 -19.23 -14.48 -19.85
CA ARG A 23 -18.82 -15.84 -20.19
C ARG A 23 -18.65 -16.66 -18.91
N ASP A 24 -19.23 -17.86 -18.89
CA ASP A 24 -19.17 -18.83 -17.79
C ASP A 24 -18.87 -20.21 -18.39
N GLY A 25 -17.65 -20.71 -18.22
CA GLY A 25 -17.17 -21.85 -19.00
C GLY A 25 -17.24 -21.55 -20.51
N ASP A 26 -17.89 -22.47 -21.23
CA ASP A 26 -18.17 -22.37 -22.67
C ASP A 26 -19.48 -21.63 -22.99
N THR A 27 -20.23 -21.22 -21.97
CA THR A 27 -21.52 -20.53 -22.14
C THR A 27 -21.32 -19.03 -22.18
N VAL A 28 -21.95 -18.37 -23.15
CA VAL A 28 -21.99 -16.91 -23.25
C VAL A 28 -23.41 -16.42 -23.01
N THR A 29 -23.59 -15.62 -21.96
CA THR A 29 -24.85 -14.94 -21.67
C THR A 29 -24.95 -13.69 -22.54
N GLY A 30 -26.06 -13.61 -23.28
CA GLY A 30 -26.36 -12.48 -24.16
C GLY A 30 -27.03 -11.30 -23.44
N PHE A 31 -27.07 -10.17 -24.13
CA PHE A 31 -27.59 -8.91 -23.62
C PHE A 31 -29.08 -8.97 -23.25
N ALA A 32 -29.90 -9.75 -23.97
CA ALA A 32 -31.31 -9.91 -23.61
C ALA A 32 -31.49 -10.57 -22.24
N THR A 33 -30.70 -11.59 -21.91
CA THR A 33 -30.74 -12.26 -20.61
C THR A 33 -30.29 -11.32 -19.50
N PHE A 34 -29.21 -10.57 -19.71
CA PHE A 34 -28.77 -9.53 -18.78
C PHE A 34 -29.85 -8.47 -18.55
N ARG A 35 -30.43 -7.91 -19.62
CA ARG A 35 -31.47 -6.88 -19.53
C ARG A 35 -32.70 -7.39 -18.78
N THR A 36 -33.19 -8.57 -19.12
CA THR A 36 -34.34 -9.19 -18.42
C THR A 36 -34.05 -9.39 -16.93
N ARG A 37 -32.84 -9.86 -16.59
CA ARG A 37 -32.41 -10.04 -15.20
C ARG A 37 -32.30 -8.72 -14.43
N VAL A 38 -31.79 -7.66 -15.05
CA VAL A 38 -31.76 -6.33 -14.43
C VAL A 38 -33.18 -5.82 -14.20
N LEU A 39 -34.04 -5.87 -15.22
CA LEU A 39 -35.41 -5.37 -15.13
C LEU A 39 -36.25 -6.12 -14.08
N SER A 40 -36.04 -7.42 -13.91
CA SER A 40 -36.75 -8.19 -12.87
C SER A 40 -36.40 -7.74 -11.45
N LEU A 41 -35.15 -7.31 -11.25
CA LEU A 41 -34.68 -6.78 -9.97
C LEU A 41 -35.19 -5.35 -9.71
N VAL A 42 -35.35 -4.53 -10.76
CA VAL A 42 -35.76 -3.12 -10.63
C VAL A 42 -37.10 -2.98 -9.91
N ASP A 43 -38.10 -3.79 -10.28
CA ASP A 43 -39.43 -3.68 -9.69
C ASP A 43 -39.43 -4.08 -8.21
N THR A 44 -38.75 -5.17 -7.86
CA THR A 44 -38.61 -5.61 -6.47
C THR A 44 -37.83 -4.58 -5.64
N LEU A 45 -36.77 -3.98 -6.18
CA LEU A 45 -35.98 -2.96 -5.48
C LEU A 45 -36.75 -1.64 -5.32
N ARG A 46 -37.57 -1.23 -6.29
CA ARG A 46 -38.43 -0.04 -6.19
C ARG A 46 -39.45 -0.17 -5.05
N ALA A 47 -39.96 -1.38 -4.82
CA ALA A 47 -40.91 -1.64 -3.74
C ALA A 47 -40.27 -1.60 -2.34
N GLN A 48 -38.94 -1.70 -2.24
CA GLN A 48 -38.25 -1.65 -0.95
C GLN A 48 -38.04 -0.21 -0.46
N PRO A 49 -38.15 0.04 0.86
CA PRO A 49 -38.03 1.38 1.44
C PRO A 49 -36.58 1.91 1.51
N SER A 50 -35.59 1.02 1.53
CA SER A 50 -34.17 1.39 1.63
C SER A 50 -33.70 2.17 0.39
N THR A 51 -32.75 3.10 0.57
CA THR A 51 -32.23 3.94 -0.52
C THR A 51 -30.78 3.60 -0.85
N ARG A 52 -29.94 3.43 0.16
CA ARG A 52 -28.50 3.13 0.04
C ARG A 52 -28.27 1.64 0.29
N TYR A 53 -27.62 0.97 -0.66
CA TYR A 53 -27.39 -0.48 -0.57
C TYR A 53 -25.90 -0.79 -0.59
N ALA A 54 -25.40 -1.43 0.47
CA ALA A 54 -24.09 -2.07 0.43
C ALA A 54 -24.12 -3.27 -0.52
N LEU A 55 -23.34 -3.20 -1.60
CA LEU A 55 -23.31 -4.23 -2.62
C LEU A 55 -22.16 -5.22 -2.33
N CYS A 56 -22.49 -6.30 -1.64
CA CYS A 56 -21.60 -7.38 -1.18
C CYS A 56 -21.88 -8.68 -1.95
N VAL A 57 -21.82 -8.62 -3.28
CA VAL A 57 -22.07 -9.75 -4.18
C VAL A 57 -20.74 -10.20 -4.78
N ASP A 58 -20.38 -11.46 -4.56
CA ASP A 58 -19.09 -12.03 -4.99
C ASP A 58 -19.10 -12.50 -6.45
N ASP A 59 -20.26 -12.88 -6.98
CA ASP A 59 -20.39 -13.22 -8.39
C ASP A 59 -20.42 -11.98 -9.30
N ALA A 60 -19.55 -11.93 -10.31
CA ALA A 60 -19.40 -10.72 -11.13
C ALA A 60 -20.61 -10.43 -12.03
N TYR A 61 -21.32 -11.46 -12.51
CA TYR A 61 -22.49 -11.28 -13.34
C TYR A 61 -23.68 -10.81 -12.53
N ASP A 62 -23.93 -11.47 -11.40
CA ASP A 62 -24.97 -11.08 -10.46
C ASP A 62 -24.69 -9.69 -9.85
N PHE A 63 -23.43 -9.36 -9.55
CA PHE A 63 -23.02 -8.02 -9.14
C PHE A 63 -23.36 -6.98 -10.20
N ALA A 64 -23.04 -7.24 -11.48
CA ALA A 64 -23.38 -6.33 -12.57
C ALA A 64 -24.89 -6.14 -12.70
N CYS A 65 -25.67 -7.23 -12.60
CA CYS A 65 -27.12 -7.16 -12.63
C CYS A 65 -27.68 -6.31 -11.49
N ALA A 66 -27.22 -6.55 -10.26
CA ALA A 66 -27.64 -5.81 -9.07
C ALA A 66 -27.25 -4.34 -9.14
N LEU A 67 -26.05 -4.02 -9.62
CA LEU A 67 -25.56 -2.65 -9.76
C LEU A 67 -26.45 -1.81 -10.68
N PHE A 68 -26.74 -2.32 -11.89
CA PHE A 68 -27.60 -1.60 -12.84
C PHE A 68 -29.07 -1.61 -12.42
N ALA A 69 -29.53 -2.64 -11.71
CA ALA A 69 -30.88 -2.64 -11.15
C ALA A 69 -31.05 -1.58 -10.05
N LEU A 70 -30.06 -1.40 -9.16
CA LEU A 70 -30.06 -0.34 -8.16
C LEU A 70 -30.15 1.05 -8.81
N PHE A 71 -29.32 1.32 -9.82
CA PHE A 71 -29.37 2.58 -10.55
C PHE A 71 -30.74 2.82 -11.21
N ALA A 72 -31.28 1.82 -11.91
CA ALA A 72 -32.58 1.92 -12.58
C ALA A 72 -33.78 1.99 -11.61
N ALA A 73 -33.60 1.51 -10.38
CA ALA A 73 -34.56 1.64 -9.29
C ALA A 73 -34.44 2.98 -8.53
N GLY A 74 -33.51 3.86 -8.92
CA GLY A 74 -33.26 5.13 -8.23
C GLY A 74 -32.61 4.97 -6.85
N LYS A 75 -31.93 3.85 -6.63
CA LYS A 75 -31.20 3.53 -5.39
C LYS A 75 -29.73 3.92 -5.53
N VAL A 76 -29.02 4.02 -4.41
CA VAL A 76 -27.61 4.40 -4.33
C VAL A 76 -26.75 3.19 -3.99
N PRO A 77 -25.95 2.66 -4.93
CA PRO A 77 -24.98 1.62 -4.64
C PRO A 77 -23.85 2.14 -3.76
N VAL A 78 -23.53 1.38 -2.71
CA VAL A 78 -22.37 1.58 -1.84
C VAL A 78 -21.49 0.34 -1.97
N ILE A 79 -20.28 0.49 -2.50
CA ILE A 79 -19.35 -0.62 -2.67
C ILE A 79 -18.31 -0.56 -1.54
N PRO A 80 -18.38 -1.46 -0.56
CA PRO A 80 -17.40 -1.51 0.52
C PRO A 80 -16.04 -2.03 0.02
N ALA A 81 -14.96 -1.71 0.74
CA ALA A 81 -13.62 -2.21 0.40
C ALA A 81 -13.45 -3.72 0.62
N ASN A 82 -14.28 -4.31 1.50
CA ASN A 82 -14.42 -5.74 1.73
C ASN A 82 -15.78 -6.00 2.41
N ALA A 83 -16.25 -7.25 2.44
CA ALA A 83 -17.52 -7.64 3.03
C ALA A 83 -17.38 -8.27 4.44
N THR A 84 -16.27 -8.04 5.16
CA THR A 84 -16.11 -8.63 6.50
C THR A 84 -17.12 -8.02 7.48
N PRO A 85 -17.72 -8.81 8.39
CA PRO A 85 -18.77 -8.30 9.29
C PRO A 85 -18.35 -7.08 10.12
N GLY A 86 -17.11 -7.07 10.63
CA GLY A 86 -16.59 -5.92 11.40
C GLY A 86 -16.48 -4.64 10.57
N TYR A 87 -15.99 -4.76 9.33
CA TYR A 87 -15.89 -3.62 8.43
C TYR A 87 -17.26 -3.07 8.00
N LEU A 88 -18.23 -3.95 7.77
CA LEU A 88 -19.61 -3.52 7.47
C LEU A 88 -20.28 -2.87 8.67
N ALA A 89 -19.97 -3.31 9.90
CA ALA A 89 -20.44 -2.67 11.12
C ALA A 89 -19.91 -1.23 11.27
N ASP A 90 -18.63 -1.00 10.95
CA ASP A 90 -18.01 0.34 10.93
C ASP A 90 -18.67 1.26 9.89
N LEU A 91 -19.24 0.67 8.83
CA LEU A 91 -19.98 1.35 7.76
C LEU A 91 -21.50 1.35 7.96
N SER A 92 -22.02 0.96 9.13
CA SER A 92 -23.46 0.82 9.36
C SER A 92 -24.28 2.07 9.06
N ASN A 93 -23.71 3.28 9.22
CA ASN A 93 -24.37 4.54 8.87
C ASN A 93 -24.29 4.91 7.38
N ALA A 94 -23.48 4.19 6.59
CA ALA A 94 -23.23 4.47 5.19
C ALA A 94 -24.30 3.90 4.25
N PHE A 95 -25.05 2.88 4.69
CA PHE A 95 -26.06 2.19 3.90
C PHE A 95 -27.28 1.82 4.75
N ASP A 96 -28.41 1.56 4.10
CA ASP A 96 -29.69 1.22 4.74
C ASP A 96 -29.98 -0.28 4.66
N ALA A 97 -29.40 -0.97 3.67
CA ALA A 97 -29.53 -2.40 3.45
C ALA A 97 -28.26 -3.00 2.83
N VAL A 98 -28.09 -4.31 2.95
CA VAL A 98 -26.98 -5.06 2.34
C VAL A 98 -27.56 -6.02 1.29
N LEU A 99 -27.01 -5.99 0.09
CA LEU A 99 -27.24 -7.01 -0.93
C LEU A 99 -26.06 -7.99 -0.93
N THR A 100 -26.33 -9.22 -0.54
CA THR A 100 -25.44 -10.39 -0.65
C THR A 100 -25.91 -11.32 -1.77
N ASP A 101 -25.07 -12.25 -2.20
CA ASP A 101 -25.45 -13.30 -3.18
C ASP A 101 -26.73 -14.03 -2.77
N ALA A 102 -26.88 -14.37 -1.49
CA ALA A 102 -28.08 -15.04 -0.96
C ALA A 102 -29.33 -14.15 -1.06
N SER A 103 -29.24 -12.88 -0.66
CA SER A 103 -30.38 -11.96 -0.75
C SER A 103 -30.77 -11.68 -2.20
N LEU A 104 -29.80 -11.59 -3.11
CA LEU A 104 -30.05 -11.35 -4.51
C LEU A 104 -30.74 -12.55 -5.16
N HIS A 105 -30.33 -13.77 -4.83
CA HIS A 105 -30.99 -14.99 -5.29
C HIS A 105 -32.45 -15.08 -4.81
N ALA A 106 -32.73 -14.65 -3.58
CA ALA A 106 -34.10 -14.57 -3.08
C ALA A 106 -34.94 -13.56 -3.86
N LEU A 107 -34.42 -12.33 -4.07
CA LEU A 107 -35.12 -11.28 -4.84
C LEU A 107 -35.45 -11.71 -6.27
N VAL A 108 -34.53 -12.47 -6.89
CA VAL A 108 -34.71 -13.04 -8.22
C VAL A 108 -35.82 -14.09 -8.24
N SER A 109 -35.87 -14.94 -7.22
CA SER A 109 -36.84 -16.04 -7.15
C SER A 109 -38.26 -15.53 -6.89
N GLU A 110 -38.37 -14.39 -6.19
CA GLU A 110 -39.63 -13.70 -5.92
C GLU A 110 -40.03 -12.72 -7.03
N ALA A 111 -39.13 -12.40 -7.95
CA ALA A 111 -39.39 -11.42 -9.00
C ALA A 111 -40.50 -11.94 -9.95
N PRO A 112 -41.51 -11.11 -10.26
CA PRO A 112 -42.53 -11.48 -11.24
C PRO A 112 -41.89 -11.73 -12.61
N VAL A 113 -42.53 -12.58 -13.41
CA VAL A 113 -42.09 -12.84 -14.80
C VAL A 113 -42.20 -11.53 -15.58
N VAL A 114 -41.04 -10.94 -15.89
CA VAL A 114 -40.96 -9.64 -16.59
C VAL A 114 -41.48 -9.78 -18.01
N ASN A 115 -42.34 -8.85 -18.41
CA ASN A 115 -42.82 -8.77 -19.78
C ASN A 115 -41.74 -8.09 -20.66
N SER A 116 -41.42 -8.64 -21.83
CA SER A 116 -40.29 -8.22 -22.68
C SER A 116 -40.33 -6.77 -23.21
N MET A 117 -41.39 -6.01 -22.90
CA MET A 117 -41.61 -4.62 -23.31
C MET A 117 -41.21 -3.58 -22.25
N GLN A 118 -40.84 -3.99 -21.04
CA GLN A 118 -40.52 -3.06 -19.96
C GLN A 118 -39.15 -2.41 -20.19
N THR A 119 -39.09 -1.08 -20.06
CA THR A 119 -37.84 -0.33 -20.12
C THR A 119 -37.64 0.44 -18.81
N ALA A 120 -36.38 0.66 -18.44
CA ALA A 120 -36.02 1.48 -17.30
C ALA A 120 -34.97 2.50 -17.73
N THR A 121 -35.13 3.74 -17.27
CA THR A 121 -34.15 4.81 -17.42
C THR A 121 -33.19 4.79 -16.24
N ILE A 122 -31.94 5.18 -16.50
CA ILE A 122 -30.95 5.44 -15.46
C ILE A 122 -30.53 6.89 -15.57
N ASP A 123 -30.49 7.61 -14.45
CA ASP A 123 -29.97 8.96 -14.41
C ASP A 123 -28.44 8.94 -14.63
N PRO A 124 -27.87 9.68 -15.61
CA PRO A 124 -26.42 9.83 -15.72
C PRO A 124 -25.79 10.41 -14.45
N ALA A 125 -26.50 11.21 -13.66
CA ALA A 125 -26.03 11.73 -12.38
C ALA A 125 -26.21 10.75 -11.21
N ALA A 126 -26.70 9.52 -11.45
CA ALA A 126 -26.93 8.53 -10.40
C ALA A 126 -25.67 8.33 -9.54
N PRO A 127 -25.76 8.50 -8.21
CA PRO A 127 -24.61 8.47 -7.33
C PRO A 127 -24.19 7.02 -7.03
N LEU A 128 -22.88 6.83 -6.87
CA LEU A 128 -22.26 5.60 -6.39
C LEU A 128 -21.19 5.98 -5.37
N THR A 129 -21.18 5.28 -4.24
CA THR A 129 -20.16 5.50 -3.20
C THR A 129 -19.19 4.32 -3.17
N LEU A 130 -17.91 4.60 -3.34
CA LEU A 130 -16.83 3.64 -3.18
C LEU A 130 -16.16 3.84 -1.83
N TYR A 131 -15.88 2.74 -1.13
CA TYR A 131 -14.93 2.77 -0.03
C TYR A 131 -13.61 2.14 -0.47
N THR A 132 -12.52 2.85 -0.21
CA THR A 132 -11.18 2.28 -0.36
C THR A 132 -10.74 1.68 0.97
N SER A 133 -9.75 0.78 0.93
CA SER A 133 -9.11 0.22 2.12
C SER A 133 -8.23 1.24 2.87
N GLY A 134 -8.72 2.49 2.99
CA GLY A 134 -8.02 3.66 3.51
C GLY A 134 -7.31 3.38 4.83
N SER A 135 -6.05 3.82 4.90
CA SER A 135 -5.10 3.58 5.98
C SER A 135 -5.37 4.39 7.26
N SER A 136 -6.54 4.99 7.44
CA SER A 136 -6.86 6.01 8.47
C SER A 136 -7.68 5.52 9.66
N GLY A 137 -7.94 4.21 9.79
CA GLY A 137 -8.79 3.65 10.85
C GLY A 137 -10.30 3.91 10.68
N THR A 138 -10.69 4.96 9.95
CA THR A 138 -12.06 5.18 9.46
C THR A 138 -12.08 5.19 7.93
N PRO A 139 -12.83 4.29 7.27
CA PRO A 139 -12.96 4.29 5.81
C PRO A 139 -13.58 5.60 5.32
N LYS A 140 -12.97 6.22 4.30
CA LYS A 140 -13.50 7.45 3.70
C LYS A 140 -14.36 7.11 2.48
N PRO A 141 -15.59 7.65 2.39
CA PRO A 141 -16.40 7.49 1.20
C PRO A 141 -15.82 8.33 0.05
N ILE A 142 -15.82 7.76 -1.14
CA ILE A 142 -15.55 8.47 -2.39
C ILE A 142 -16.84 8.44 -3.19
N HIS A 143 -17.44 9.61 -3.36
CA HIS A 143 -18.69 9.78 -4.09
C HIS A 143 -18.36 10.05 -5.55
N LYS A 144 -18.95 9.26 -6.45
CA LYS A 144 -18.88 9.48 -7.91
C LYS A 144 -20.28 9.34 -8.50
N THR A 145 -20.45 9.86 -9.70
CA THR A 145 -21.67 9.71 -10.51
C THR A 145 -21.45 8.71 -11.63
N LEU A 146 -22.53 8.13 -12.15
CA LEU A 146 -22.45 7.26 -13.32
C LEU A 146 -21.88 7.97 -14.55
N ALA A 147 -22.07 9.29 -14.68
CA ALA A 147 -21.47 10.14 -15.71
C ALA A 147 -19.94 10.16 -15.63
N GLN A 148 -19.35 10.21 -14.42
CA GLN A 148 -17.89 10.11 -14.26
C GLN A 148 -17.36 8.74 -14.69
N PHE A 149 -18.04 7.65 -14.31
CA PHE A 149 -17.69 6.30 -14.79
C PHE A 149 -17.84 6.19 -16.31
N ASN A 150 -18.86 6.81 -16.88
CA ASN A 150 -19.07 6.82 -18.32
C ASN A 150 -17.95 7.58 -19.06
N ALA A 151 -17.50 8.72 -18.53
CA ALA A 151 -16.36 9.46 -19.06
C ALA A 151 -15.06 8.64 -18.99
N GLU A 152 -14.84 7.91 -17.89
CA GLU A 152 -13.73 6.97 -17.75
C GLU A 152 -13.80 5.87 -18.80
N VAL A 153 -14.96 5.21 -18.96
CA VAL A 153 -15.18 4.17 -19.97
C VAL A 153 -14.97 4.67 -21.40
N GLN A 154 -15.43 5.89 -21.73
CA GLN A 154 -15.16 6.52 -23.03
C GLN A 154 -13.66 6.77 -23.26
N THR A 155 -12.95 7.17 -22.21
CA THR A 155 -11.50 7.34 -22.24
C THR A 155 -10.81 6.01 -22.54
N LEU A 156 -11.20 4.93 -21.84
CA LEU A 156 -10.65 3.59 -22.06
C LEU A 156 -10.93 3.08 -23.49
N GLU A 157 -12.15 3.28 -23.99
CA GLU A 157 -12.52 2.86 -25.34
C GLU A 157 -11.73 3.64 -26.41
N THR A 158 -11.56 4.94 -26.22
CA THR A 158 -10.78 5.77 -27.14
C THR A 158 -9.32 5.34 -27.16
N GLN A 159 -8.75 5.04 -26.00
CA GLN A 159 -7.34 4.72 -25.86
C GLN A 159 -7.00 3.27 -26.29
N TRP A 160 -7.85 2.29 -25.95
CA TRP A 160 -7.53 0.87 -26.12
C TRP A 160 -8.63 0.04 -26.78
N GLY A 161 -9.79 0.61 -27.14
CA GLY A 161 -10.91 -0.12 -27.74
C GLY A 161 -10.53 -0.86 -29.02
N ALA A 162 -9.66 -0.27 -29.85
CA ALA A 162 -9.14 -0.91 -31.06
C ALA A 162 -8.22 -2.11 -30.74
N ALA A 163 -7.37 -2.00 -29.71
CA ALA A 163 -6.46 -3.07 -29.31
C ALA A 163 -7.21 -4.26 -28.69
N VAL A 164 -8.24 -3.96 -27.88
CA VAL A 164 -9.13 -4.96 -27.26
C VAL A 164 -10.10 -5.57 -28.27
N SER A 165 -10.60 -4.80 -29.23
CA SER A 165 -11.57 -5.24 -30.26
C SER A 165 -12.84 -5.82 -29.65
N ASP A 166 -13.03 -7.13 -29.75
CA ASP A 166 -14.15 -7.95 -29.32
C ASP A 166 -13.71 -9.01 -28.29
N ALA A 167 -12.46 -8.92 -27.82
CA ALA A 167 -11.88 -9.87 -26.90
C ALA A 167 -12.65 -9.96 -25.58
N THR A 168 -12.71 -11.18 -25.03
CA THR A 168 -13.27 -11.40 -23.70
C THR A 168 -12.33 -10.85 -22.64
N VAL A 169 -12.87 -10.12 -21.67
CA VAL A 169 -12.09 -9.61 -20.54
C VAL A 169 -11.94 -10.68 -19.47
N LEU A 170 -10.73 -11.22 -19.34
CA LEU A 170 -10.32 -12.07 -18.22
C LEU A 170 -9.70 -11.20 -17.14
N ALA A 171 -9.94 -11.52 -15.87
CA ALA A 171 -9.44 -10.71 -14.77
C ALA A 171 -8.94 -11.56 -13.61
N SER A 172 -7.88 -11.10 -12.95
CA SER A 172 -7.44 -11.63 -11.65
C SER A 172 -7.80 -10.67 -10.50
N VAL A 173 -8.47 -9.57 -10.83
CA VAL A 173 -8.87 -8.50 -9.91
C VAL A 173 -10.36 -8.62 -9.53
N PRO A 174 -10.73 -8.34 -8.26
CA PRO A 174 -12.13 -8.26 -7.87
C PRO A 174 -12.83 -7.07 -8.52
N HIS A 175 -14.12 -7.22 -8.81
CA HIS A 175 -14.98 -6.17 -9.39
C HIS A 175 -15.36 -5.07 -8.41
N HIS A 176 -15.24 -5.28 -7.10
CA HIS A 176 -15.56 -4.27 -6.08
C HIS A 176 -14.48 -3.19 -5.91
N HIS A 177 -13.29 -3.36 -6.50
CA HIS A 177 -12.30 -2.29 -6.60
C HIS A 177 -12.54 -1.46 -7.87
N ILE A 178 -12.37 -0.14 -7.83
CA ILE A 178 -12.64 0.75 -8.98
C ILE A 178 -11.97 0.28 -10.29
N TYR A 179 -10.73 -0.20 -10.21
CA TYR A 179 -10.01 -0.73 -11.37
C TYR A 179 -10.72 -1.96 -11.96
N GLY A 180 -11.13 -2.92 -11.11
CA GLY A 180 -11.91 -4.07 -11.56
C GLY A 180 -13.31 -3.67 -12.02
N LEU A 181 -13.99 -2.77 -11.32
CA LEU A 181 -15.30 -2.26 -11.70
C LEU A 181 -15.29 -1.69 -13.13
N LEU A 182 -14.28 -0.87 -13.45
CA LEU A 182 -14.11 -0.28 -14.76
C LEU A 182 -13.69 -1.32 -15.81
N PHE A 183 -12.55 -1.97 -15.62
CA PHE A 183 -11.94 -2.80 -16.66
C PHE A 183 -12.63 -4.15 -16.83
N ARG A 184 -13.16 -4.74 -15.75
CA ARG A 184 -13.81 -6.06 -15.78
C ARG A 184 -15.31 -5.97 -16.05
N VAL A 185 -16.00 -4.92 -15.62
CA VAL A 185 -17.48 -4.88 -15.68
C VAL A 185 -17.98 -3.77 -16.59
N MET A 186 -17.78 -2.50 -16.22
CA MET A 186 -18.43 -1.37 -16.89
C MET A 186 -17.94 -1.16 -18.33
N TRP A 187 -16.63 -1.22 -18.57
CA TRP A 187 -16.07 -1.03 -19.91
C TRP A 187 -16.49 -2.13 -20.90
N PRO A 188 -16.33 -3.44 -20.61
CA PRO A 188 -16.80 -4.47 -21.53
C PRO A 188 -18.32 -4.41 -21.74
N LEU A 189 -19.12 -4.14 -20.69
CA LEU A 189 -20.56 -3.93 -20.86
C LEU A 189 -20.86 -2.77 -21.81
N ALA A 190 -20.25 -1.61 -21.62
CA ALA A 190 -20.46 -0.44 -22.47
C ALA A 190 -19.99 -0.65 -23.92
N ALA A 191 -18.99 -1.50 -24.14
CA ALA A 191 -18.47 -1.80 -25.48
C ALA A 191 -19.17 -2.97 -26.18
N GLY A 192 -19.99 -3.74 -25.46
CA GLY A 192 -20.64 -4.95 -26.00
C GLY A 192 -19.69 -6.15 -26.07
N ARG A 193 -18.79 -6.28 -25.09
CA ARG A 193 -17.82 -7.37 -24.95
C ARG A 193 -18.20 -8.25 -23.76
N ALA A 194 -17.85 -9.54 -23.84
CA ALA A 194 -17.96 -10.42 -22.67
C ALA A 194 -16.89 -10.08 -21.62
N PHE A 195 -17.26 -10.15 -20.35
CA PHE A 195 -16.32 -10.37 -19.26
C PHE A 195 -16.44 -11.78 -18.70
N ASP A 196 -15.36 -12.27 -18.09
CA ASP A 196 -15.37 -13.56 -17.40
C ASP A 196 -16.07 -13.49 -16.04
N ARG A 197 -17.02 -14.39 -15.82
CA ARG A 197 -17.72 -14.57 -14.55
C ARG A 197 -16.75 -14.87 -13.41
N SER A 198 -15.71 -15.68 -13.70
CA SER A 198 -14.71 -16.09 -12.72
C SER A 198 -13.46 -15.20 -12.75
N VAL A 199 -12.71 -15.21 -11.66
CA VAL A 199 -11.35 -14.64 -11.63
C VAL A 199 -10.31 -15.70 -11.94
N CYS A 200 -9.29 -15.31 -12.69
CA CYS A 200 -8.11 -16.13 -13.00
C CYS A 200 -7.02 -15.89 -11.96
N ILE A 201 -6.65 -16.90 -11.17
CA ILE A 201 -5.65 -16.74 -10.09
C ILE A 201 -4.24 -17.18 -10.48
N GLY A 202 -4.05 -17.81 -11.63
CA GLY A 202 -2.73 -18.21 -12.13
C GLY A 202 -2.69 -18.61 -13.61
N PRO A 203 -1.49 -18.88 -14.16
CA PRO A 203 -1.27 -19.07 -15.59
C PRO A 203 -2.01 -20.27 -16.20
N MET A 204 -2.11 -21.40 -15.50
CA MET A 204 -2.82 -22.58 -16.02
C MET A 204 -4.31 -22.33 -16.16
N GLN A 205 -4.95 -21.71 -15.16
CA GLN A 205 -6.35 -21.34 -15.26
C GLN A 205 -6.56 -20.30 -16.38
N LEU A 206 -5.63 -19.34 -16.52
CA LEU A 206 -5.67 -18.38 -17.61
C LEU A 206 -5.59 -19.08 -18.98
N GLN A 207 -4.69 -20.06 -19.14
CA GLN A 207 -4.58 -20.87 -20.35
C GLN A 207 -5.92 -21.51 -20.72
N ASP A 208 -6.58 -22.18 -19.76
CA ASP A 208 -7.87 -22.82 -19.98
C ASP A 208 -8.94 -21.81 -20.40
N ARG A 209 -9.01 -20.65 -19.71
CA ARG A 209 -9.98 -19.60 -20.04
C ARG A 209 -9.72 -18.95 -21.39
N ILE A 210 -8.46 -18.74 -21.77
CA ILE A 210 -8.11 -18.19 -23.10
C ILE A 210 -8.55 -19.15 -24.20
N VAL A 211 -8.33 -20.45 -24.03
CA VAL A 211 -8.77 -21.49 -24.99
C VAL A 211 -10.28 -21.46 -25.13
N GLN A 212 -11.02 -21.35 -24.02
CA GLN A 212 -12.48 -21.22 -24.04
C GLN A 212 -12.96 -19.93 -24.71
N CYS A 213 -12.12 -18.90 -24.80
CA CYS A 213 -12.40 -17.65 -25.52
C CYS A 213 -11.90 -17.68 -26.98
N ASP A 214 -11.64 -18.85 -27.54
CA ASP A 214 -11.09 -19.04 -28.90
C ASP A 214 -9.77 -18.28 -29.12
N GLY A 215 -8.99 -18.11 -28.05
CA GLY A 215 -7.77 -17.31 -28.05
C GLY A 215 -7.96 -15.79 -28.08
N ASN A 216 -9.20 -15.28 -28.09
CA ASN A 216 -9.50 -13.87 -28.15
C ASN A 216 -9.81 -13.30 -26.76
N ALA A 217 -8.76 -13.04 -25.99
CA ALA A 217 -8.86 -12.56 -24.62
C ALA A 217 -7.90 -11.40 -24.31
N VAL A 218 -8.28 -10.58 -23.34
CA VAL A 218 -7.41 -9.61 -22.66
C VAL A 218 -7.34 -9.93 -21.18
N LEU A 219 -6.24 -9.58 -20.53
CA LEU A 219 -6.05 -9.85 -19.10
C LEU A 219 -6.00 -8.53 -18.31
N VAL A 220 -6.78 -8.45 -17.24
CA VAL A 220 -6.79 -7.34 -16.28
C VAL A 220 -6.24 -7.86 -14.94
N SER A 221 -5.06 -7.37 -14.55
CA SER A 221 -4.35 -7.87 -13.36
C SER A 221 -3.72 -6.77 -12.51
N THR A 222 -3.09 -7.16 -11.39
CA THR A 222 -2.31 -6.25 -10.53
C THR A 222 -0.82 -6.59 -10.60
N PRO A 223 0.08 -5.63 -10.32
CA PRO A 223 1.51 -5.92 -10.21
C PRO A 223 1.83 -7.04 -9.22
N ALA A 224 1.08 -7.13 -8.12
CA ALA A 224 1.30 -8.14 -7.08
C ALA A 224 1.05 -9.57 -7.58
N GLN A 225 0.10 -9.76 -8.51
CA GLN A 225 -0.15 -11.05 -9.15
C GLN A 225 0.82 -11.30 -10.28
N LEU A 226 1.00 -10.32 -11.19
CA LEU A 226 1.89 -10.45 -12.34
C LEU A 226 3.34 -10.76 -11.91
N SER A 227 3.82 -10.18 -10.81
CA SER A 227 5.19 -10.43 -10.29
C SER A 227 5.41 -11.86 -9.78
N ARG A 228 4.36 -12.66 -9.62
CA ARG A 228 4.46 -14.05 -9.14
C ARG A 228 4.37 -15.07 -10.27
N TRP A 229 3.69 -14.72 -11.36
CA TRP A 229 3.35 -15.65 -12.43
C TRP A 229 4.54 -16.19 -13.22
N PRO A 230 5.61 -15.44 -13.49
CA PRO A 230 6.81 -15.96 -14.16
C PRO A 230 7.42 -17.19 -13.50
N ALA A 231 7.26 -17.34 -12.18
CA ALA A 231 7.74 -18.49 -11.42
C ALA A 231 6.73 -19.66 -11.36
N LEU A 232 5.53 -19.52 -11.91
CA LEU A 232 4.49 -20.55 -11.87
C LEU A 232 4.49 -21.41 -13.14
N ALA A 233 4.09 -22.67 -12.97
CA ALA A 233 3.89 -23.59 -14.09
C ALA A 233 2.86 -23.03 -15.09
N GLY A 234 3.12 -23.23 -16.38
CA GLY A 234 2.27 -22.78 -17.48
C GLY A 234 2.53 -21.36 -17.97
N PHE A 235 3.29 -20.53 -17.25
CA PHE A 235 3.59 -19.16 -17.71
C PHE A 235 4.40 -19.12 -19.01
N ALA A 236 5.54 -19.80 -19.04
CA ALA A 236 6.44 -19.80 -20.19
C ALA A 236 5.85 -20.49 -21.43
N THR A 237 4.79 -21.27 -21.26
CA THR A 237 4.11 -22.04 -22.32
C THR A 237 2.71 -21.50 -22.63
N LEU A 238 2.33 -20.34 -22.07
CA LEU A 238 1.00 -19.76 -22.26
C LEU A 238 0.79 -19.41 -23.73
N ALA A 239 -0.11 -20.13 -24.40
CA ALA A 239 -0.44 -19.94 -25.80
C ALA A 239 -1.89 -20.39 -26.09
N PRO A 240 -2.73 -19.56 -26.74
CA PRO A 240 -2.41 -18.23 -27.25
C PRO A 240 -2.24 -17.20 -26.13
N VAL A 241 -1.49 -16.13 -26.43
CA VAL A 241 -1.23 -15.04 -25.47
C VAL A 241 -2.40 -14.05 -25.46
N PRO A 242 -2.72 -13.42 -24.32
CA PRO A 242 -3.70 -12.34 -24.28
C PRO A 242 -3.29 -11.20 -25.24
N ARG A 243 -4.27 -10.59 -25.92
CA ARG A 243 -4.04 -9.47 -26.85
C ARG A 243 -3.41 -8.27 -26.14
N VAL A 244 -3.86 -8.00 -24.92
CA VAL A 244 -3.34 -6.95 -24.04
C VAL A 244 -3.38 -7.47 -22.60
N ILE A 245 -2.33 -7.14 -21.84
CA ILE A 245 -2.29 -7.36 -20.40
C ILE A 245 -2.26 -5.99 -19.73
N PHE A 246 -3.32 -5.66 -18.99
CA PHE A 246 -3.43 -4.43 -18.20
C PHE A 246 -3.00 -4.67 -16.76
N SER A 247 -2.29 -3.68 -16.20
CA SER A 247 -1.84 -3.69 -14.81
C SER A 247 -2.17 -2.38 -14.10
N SER A 248 -2.73 -2.44 -12.89
CA SER A 248 -2.94 -1.23 -12.09
C SER A 248 -2.92 -1.51 -10.57
N GLY A 249 -2.96 -0.45 -9.76
CA GLY A 249 -2.96 -0.50 -8.29
C GLY A 249 -1.57 -0.47 -7.64
N GLY A 250 -0.51 -0.22 -8.42
CA GLY A 250 0.87 -0.02 -7.96
C GLY A 250 1.87 -0.09 -9.13
N PRO A 251 3.17 0.15 -8.87
CA PRO A 251 4.20 -0.04 -9.89
C PRO A 251 4.51 -1.52 -10.12
N LEU A 252 4.69 -1.92 -11.38
CA LEU A 252 5.28 -3.20 -11.78
C LEU A 252 6.81 -3.07 -11.84
N ALA A 253 7.52 -4.04 -11.25
CA ALA A 253 8.98 -4.09 -11.31
C ALA A 253 9.45 -4.25 -12.77
N LEU A 254 10.52 -3.54 -13.14
CA LEU A 254 11.05 -3.55 -14.51
C LEU A 254 11.47 -4.95 -14.97
N ASP A 255 12.06 -5.75 -14.08
CA ASP A 255 12.46 -7.12 -14.41
C ASP A 255 11.26 -8.01 -14.73
N THR A 256 10.18 -7.90 -13.95
CA THR A 256 8.91 -8.57 -14.29
C THR A 256 8.36 -8.08 -15.63
N ALA A 257 8.37 -6.78 -15.90
CA ALA A 257 7.90 -6.26 -17.19
C ALA A 257 8.70 -6.83 -18.38
N ARG A 258 10.02 -7.00 -18.21
CA ARG A 258 10.91 -7.64 -19.21
C ARG A 258 10.63 -9.12 -19.41
N GLU A 259 10.34 -9.86 -18.34
CA GLU A 259 9.95 -11.27 -18.43
C GLU A 259 8.69 -11.44 -19.28
N TYR A 260 7.68 -10.59 -19.07
CA TYR A 260 6.46 -10.58 -19.88
C TYR A 260 6.73 -10.16 -21.33
N ALA A 261 7.54 -9.13 -21.56
CA ALA A 261 7.92 -8.73 -22.91
C ALA A 261 8.66 -9.85 -23.66
N THR A 262 9.51 -10.59 -22.97
CA THR A 262 10.24 -11.73 -23.52
C THR A 262 9.31 -12.90 -23.83
N ALA A 263 8.37 -13.20 -22.93
CA ALA A 263 7.46 -14.33 -23.08
C ALA A 263 6.35 -14.07 -24.10
N PHE A 264 5.80 -12.85 -24.14
CA PHE A 264 4.55 -12.53 -24.86
C PHE A 264 4.71 -11.41 -25.89
N GLY A 265 5.92 -10.91 -26.11
CA GLY A 265 6.23 -9.88 -27.12
C GLY A 265 6.04 -8.44 -26.66
N ALA A 266 5.34 -8.20 -25.55
CA ALA A 266 5.14 -6.86 -25.00
C ALA A 266 5.02 -6.88 -23.47
N ALA A 267 5.49 -5.81 -22.82
CA ALA A 267 5.27 -5.63 -21.38
C ALA A 267 3.78 -5.34 -21.10
N PRO A 268 3.28 -5.59 -19.88
CA PRO A 268 1.94 -5.15 -19.50
C PRO A 268 1.77 -3.64 -19.64
N VAL A 269 0.58 -3.21 -20.09
CA VAL A 269 0.16 -1.81 -20.09
C VAL A 269 -0.21 -1.43 -18.66
N GLU A 270 0.59 -0.60 -18.02
CA GLU A 270 0.35 -0.12 -16.68
C GLU A 270 -0.54 1.13 -16.70
N ILE A 271 -1.52 1.20 -15.80
CA ILE A 271 -2.44 2.33 -15.62
C ILE A 271 -2.19 2.95 -14.25
N TYR A 272 -1.91 4.25 -14.23
CA TYR A 272 -1.73 5.05 -13.03
C TYR A 272 -2.97 5.92 -12.76
N GLY A 273 -3.38 5.93 -11.50
CA GLY A 273 -4.61 6.58 -11.05
C GLY A 273 -4.96 6.23 -9.61
N SER A 274 -6.04 6.84 -9.13
CA SER A 274 -6.62 6.57 -7.82
C SER A 274 -8.14 6.45 -7.91
N THR A 275 -8.80 6.11 -6.81
CA THR A 275 -10.27 6.05 -6.78
C THR A 275 -10.90 7.43 -6.98
N GLU A 276 -10.23 8.47 -6.48
CA GLU A 276 -10.60 9.87 -6.63
C GLU A 276 -10.42 10.37 -8.07
N THR A 277 -9.27 10.06 -8.67
CA THR A 277 -8.85 10.65 -9.96
C THR A 277 -9.27 9.84 -11.19
N GLY A 278 -9.59 8.55 -11.03
CA GLY A 278 -9.71 7.63 -12.16
C GLY A 278 -8.35 7.28 -12.75
N GLY A 279 -8.34 6.61 -13.91
CA GLY A 279 -7.11 6.31 -14.66
C GLY A 279 -6.59 7.54 -15.41
N ILE A 280 -5.49 8.14 -14.97
CA ILE A 280 -5.01 9.44 -15.46
C ILE A 280 -3.78 9.38 -16.37
N ALA A 281 -2.98 8.32 -16.23
CA ALA A 281 -1.81 8.11 -17.07
C ALA A 281 -1.57 6.62 -17.30
N TRP A 282 -0.77 6.30 -18.31
CA TRP A 282 -0.39 4.94 -18.62
C TRP A 282 1.07 4.86 -19.07
N ARG A 283 1.62 3.65 -19.08
CA ARG A 283 2.92 3.37 -19.69
C ARG A 283 2.99 1.91 -20.12
N GLN A 284 3.95 1.60 -20.96
CA GLN A 284 4.33 0.23 -21.27
C GLN A 284 5.86 0.15 -21.23
N GLN A 285 6.42 -0.55 -20.25
CA GLN A 285 7.86 -0.49 -19.96
C GLN A 285 8.75 -1.06 -21.09
N SER A 286 8.20 -1.81 -22.04
CA SER A 286 8.89 -2.21 -23.26
C SER A 286 9.11 -1.05 -24.24
N GLU A 287 8.35 0.04 -24.11
CA GLU A 287 8.46 1.26 -24.92
C GLU A 287 9.06 2.43 -24.13
N SER A 288 8.54 2.69 -22.93
CA SER A 288 9.04 3.74 -22.04
C SER A 288 8.66 3.47 -20.57
N GLU A 289 9.56 3.81 -19.67
CA GLU A 289 9.29 3.80 -18.23
C GLU A 289 8.52 5.05 -17.74
N ALA A 290 8.49 6.11 -18.55
CA ALA A 290 7.80 7.35 -18.22
C ALA A 290 6.29 7.22 -18.44
N TRP A 291 5.51 7.83 -17.55
CA TRP A 291 4.06 7.87 -17.62
C TRP A 291 3.60 8.89 -18.63
N GLN A 292 2.73 8.46 -19.55
CA GLN A 292 2.05 9.30 -20.51
C GLN A 292 0.64 9.60 -20.02
N PRO A 293 0.22 10.87 -19.94
CA PRO A 293 -1.17 11.22 -19.68
C PRO A 293 -2.11 10.54 -20.70
N VAL A 294 -3.25 10.03 -20.23
CA VAL A 294 -4.25 9.47 -21.15
C VAL A 294 -4.84 10.61 -21.99
N ALA A 295 -5.24 10.31 -23.23
CA ALA A 295 -5.84 11.30 -24.11
C ALA A 295 -7.05 11.99 -23.43
N GLY A 296 -7.07 13.33 -23.47
CA GLY A 296 -8.12 14.14 -22.81
C GLY A 296 -7.86 14.47 -21.34
N ILE A 297 -6.75 14.03 -20.77
CA ILE A 297 -6.34 14.33 -19.39
C ILE A 297 -5.15 15.29 -19.40
N GLU A 298 -5.29 16.38 -18.65
CA GLU A 298 -4.25 17.38 -18.51
C GLU A 298 -3.52 17.20 -17.19
N VAL A 299 -2.20 17.30 -17.24
CA VAL A 299 -1.34 17.20 -16.07
C VAL A 299 -0.39 18.39 -16.00
N ARG A 300 -0.06 18.83 -14.79
CA ARG A 300 1.00 19.81 -14.55
C ARG A 300 1.71 19.51 -13.23
N ARG A 301 2.90 20.06 -13.06
CA ARG A 301 3.70 19.97 -11.84
C ARG A 301 3.54 21.28 -11.08
N ASP A 302 3.15 21.19 -9.82
CA ASP A 302 3.06 22.34 -8.92
C ASP A 302 4.44 22.75 -8.37
N GLU A 303 4.53 23.89 -7.68
CA GLU A 303 5.79 24.43 -7.15
C GLU A 303 6.49 23.47 -6.15
N ASP A 304 5.70 22.76 -5.34
CA ASP A 304 6.17 21.74 -4.40
C ASP A 304 6.52 20.39 -5.08
N GLY A 305 6.31 20.30 -6.39
CA GLY A 305 6.53 19.13 -7.20
C GLY A 305 5.33 18.18 -7.30
N ALA A 306 4.19 18.49 -6.70
CA ALA A 306 2.98 17.69 -6.78
C ALA A 306 2.45 17.58 -8.22
N LEU A 307 1.87 16.42 -8.55
CA LEU A 307 1.08 16.25 -9.75
C LEU A 307 -0.30 16.89 -9.55
N ASN A 308 -0.63 17.84 -10.41
CA ASN A 308 -1.96 18.40 -10.54
C ASN A 308 -2.60 17.84 -11.81
N VAL A 309 -3.84 17.37 -11.72
CA VAL A 309 -4.59 16.77 -12.83
C VAL A 309 -5.90 17.50 -13.08
N ARG A 310 -6.27 17.67 -14.34
CA ARG A 310 -7.60 18.09 -14.78
C ARG A 310 -8.14 17.02 -15.73
N SER A 311 -9.27 16.44 -15.39
CA SER A 311 -9.84 15.29 -16.07
C SER A 311 -11.37 15.32 -16.00
N PRO A 312 -12.10 14.83 -17.02
CA PRO A 312 -13.54 14.62 -16.95
C PRO A 312 -13.95 13.53 -15.93
N HIS A 313 -12.99 12.81 -15.34
CA HIS A 313 -13.23 11.79 -14.31
C HIS A 313 -13.48 12.40 -12.92
N LEU A 314 -13.11 13.66 -12.74
CA LEU A 314 -13.26 14.41 -11.50
C LEU A 314 -14.70 14.91 -11.32
N ASP A 315 -15.07 15.25 -10.09
CA ASP A 315 -16.35 15.87 -9.75
C ASP A 315 -16.39 17.38 -10.05
N HIS A 316 -15.26 17.94 -10.50
CA HIS A 316 -15.10 19.36 -10.82
C HIS A 316 -14.24 19.56 -12.07
N ALA A 317 -14.42 20.70 -12.75
CA ALA A 317 -13.62 21.06 -13.93
C ALA A 317 -12.24 21.66 -13.61
N GLY A 318 -11.94 21.92 -12.32
CA GLY A 318 -10.68 22.51 -11.87
C GLY A 318 -9.50 21.54 -11.82
N TRP A 319 -8.34 22.05 -11.41
CA TRP A 319 -7.16 21.24 -11.11
C TRP A 319 -7.32 20.53 -9.78
N HIS A 320 -7.18 19.21 -9.77
CA HIS A 320 -7.08 18.39 -8.58
C HIS A 320 -5.62 18.13 -8.25
N ARG A 321 -5.19 18.50 -7.04
CA ARG A 321 -3.84 18.24 -6.57
C ARG A 321 -3.76 16.84 -5.97
N THR A 322 -2.86 16.01 -6.49
CA THR A 322 -2.53 14.72 -5.88
C THR A 322 -1.39 14.89 -4.87
N ASP A 323 -1.14 13.85 -4.07
CA ASP A 323 0.02 13.80 -3.17
C ASP A 323 1.19 13.04 -3.79
N ASP A 324 1.24 12.88 -5.11
CA ASP A 324 2.35 12.24 -5.82
C ASP A 324 3.27 13.28 -6.43
N ALA A 325 4.56 13.22 -6.11
CA ALA A 325 5.57 14.10 -6.69
C ALA A 325 5.98 13.60 -8.10
N ILE A 326 6.18 14.52 -9.04
CA ILE A 326 6.57 14.19 -10.42
C ILE A 326 7.74 15.03 -10.96
N THR A 327 8.36 14.53 -12.03
CA THR A 327 9.24 15.29 -12.93
C THR A 327 8.86 14.99 -14.37
N PHE A 328 8.69 16.02 -15.20
CA PHE A 328 8.46 15.86 -16.64
C PHE A 328 9.76 15.56 -17.40
N ASP A 329 9.64 14.86 -18.51
CA ASP A 329 10.62 14.84 -19.59
C ASP A 329 10.24 15.82 -20.71
N ASP A 330 11.10 15.91 -21.72
CA ASP A 330 10.94 16.86 -22.83
C ASP A 330 9.75 16.53 -23.74
N ASP A 331 9.23 15.30 -23.67
CA ASP A 331 8.07 14.83 -24.44
C ASP A 331 6.74 15.03 -23.70
N GLY A 332 6.76 15.68 -22.53
CA GLY A 332 5.57 15.89 -21.69
C GLY A 332 5.11 14.65 -20.94
N ARG A 333 5.89 13.57 -20.93
CA ARG A 333 5.67 12.42 -20.05
C ARG A 333 6.27 12.72 -18.68
N PHE A 334 5.89 11.96 -17.66
CA PHE A 334 6.38 12.19 -16.30
C PHE A 334 6.87 10.93 -15.59
N ARG A 335 7.77 11.12 -14.64
CA ARG A 335 8.24 10.08 -13.72
C ARG A 335 7.79 10.40 -12.30
N LEU A 336 7.22 9.41 -11.62
CA LEU A 336 6.84 9.50 -10.20
C LEU A 336 8.10 9.56 -9.33
N ARG A 337 8.10 10.43 -8.33
CA ARG A 337 9.18 10.63 -7.33
C ARG A 337 8.78 10.21 -5.92
N GLY A 338 7.69 9.45 -5.83
CA GLY A 338 7.10 9.01 -4.57
C GLY A 338 6.03 9.99 -4.08
N ARG A 339 5.44 9.65 -2.93
CA ARG A 339 4.37 10.44 -2.34
C ARG A 339 4.91 11.56 -1.45
N LEU A 340 4.37 12.76 -1.64
CA LEU A 340 4.51 13.89 -0.72
C LEU A 340 3.91 13.54 0.66
N ASP A 341 2.92 12.64 0.72
CA ASP A 341 2.26 12.17 1.95
C ASP A 341 2.78 10.80 2.47
N ARG A 342 4.03 10.38 2.24
CA ARG A 342 4.70 9.24 2.95
C ARG A 342 3.86 7.93 3.13
N VAL A 343 3.08 7.49 2.14
CA VAL A 343 2.36 6.18 2.17
C VAL A 343 3.14 5.10 1.40
N ILE A 344 3.28 3.89 1.96
CA ILE A 344 3.97 2.74 1.33
C ILE A 344 3.05 1.50 1.20
N LYS A 345 3.43 0.51 0.40
CA LYS A 345 2.67 -0.74 0.20
C LYS A 345 3.48 -1.95 0.68
N LEU A 346 3.03 -2.62 1.74
CA LEU A 346 3.67 -3.81 2.31
C LEU A 346 2.78 -5.03 2.16
N GLU A 347 3.31 -6.05 1.47
CA GLU A 347 2.61 -7.33 1.23
C GLU A 347 1.19 -7.15 0.67
N GLY A 348 1.01 -6.16 -0.21
CA GLY A 348 -0.27 -5.84 -0.85
C GLY A 348 -1.13 -4.82 -0.10
N LYS A 349 -0.82 -4.51 1.17
CA LYS A 349 -1.56 -3.54 1.99
C LYS A 349 -0.91 -2.17 1.96
N ARG A 350 -1.70 -1.11 1.73
CA ARG A 350 -1.22 0.29 1.81
C ARG A 350 -1.20 0.71 3.28
N VAL A 351 -0.11 1.35 3.71
CA VAL A 351 0.02 1.90 5.06
C VAL A 351 0.60 3.30 4.99
N SER A 352 -0.06 4.24 5.65
CA SER A 352 0.43 5.59 5.82
C SER A 352 1.44 5.63 6.95
N LEU A 353 2.67 6.03 6.65
CA LEU A 353 3.72 6.19 7.66
C LEU A 353 3.39 7.30 8.67
N PRO A 354 2.90 8.49 8.24
CA PRO A 354 2.44 9.52 9.17
C PRO A 354 1.30 9.06 10.09
N GLU A 355 0.38 8.23 9.61
CA GLU A 355 -0.71 7.72 10.46
C GLU A 355 -0.18 6.72 11.50
N LEU A 356 0.77 5.86 11.13
CA LEU A 356 1.49 5.00 12.09
C LEU A 356 2.18 5.82 13.18
N GLU A 357 2.83 6.92 12.80
CA GLU A 357 3.49 7.86 13.71
C GLU A 357 2.49 8.52 14.66
N ALA A 358 1.38 9.04 14.11
CA ALA A 358 0.31 9.67 14.87
C ALA A 358 -0.30 8.70 15.89
N ARG A 359 -0.57 7.45 15.48
CA ARG A 359 -1.12 6.42 16.40
C ARG A 359 -0.13 6.02 17.48
N LEU A 360 1.17 5.96 17.17
CA LEU A 360 2.21 5.74 18.18
C LEU A 360 2.27 6.87 19.20
N ALA A 361 2.18 8.12 18.75
CA ALA A 361 2.22 9.31 19.60
C ALA A 361 1.06 9.40 20.60
N LEU A 362 -0.03 8.66 20.39
CA LEU A 362 -1.13 8.58 21.35
C LEU A 362 -0.81 7.71 22.58
N HIS A 363 0.25 6.88 22.55
CA HIS A 363 0.60 6.03 23.68
C HIS A 363 1.37 6.84 24.75
N PRO A 364 1.07 6.72 26.07
CA PRO A 364 1.71 7.52 27.13
C PRO A 364 3.24 7.42 27.22
N TYR A 365 3.82 6.38 26.62
CA TYR A 365 5.26 6.13 26.60
C TYR A 365 5.99 6.83 25.44
N VAL A 366 5.26 7.37 24.46
CA VAL A 366 5.81 7.92 23.23
C VAL A 366 5.68 9.44 23.25
N ALA A 367 6.81 10.14 23.21
CA ALA A 367 6.83 11.58 23.03
C ALA A 367 6.69 11.94 21.54
N GLN A 368 7.46 11.26 20.69
CA GLN A 368 7.42 11.40 19.24
C GLN A 368 7.80 10.06 18.58
N ALA A 369 7.31 9.84 17.37
CA ALA A 369 7.67 8.67 16.57
C ALA A 369 7.92 9.06 15.12
N ALA A 370 8.88 8.37 14.50
CA ALA A 370 9.14 8.41 13.08
C ALA A 370 9.29 6.98 12.56
N VAL A 371 8.63 6.68 11.45
CA VAL A 371 8.67 5.35 10.83
C VAL A 371 9.22 5.41 9.41
N VAL A 372 10.01 4.41 9.05
CA VAL A 372 10.67 4.33 7.75
C VAL A 372 10.54 2.93 7.15
N PRO A 373 10.44 2.82 5.82
CA PRO A 373 10.66 1.55 5.16
C PRO A 373 12.13 1.16 5.30
N LEU A 374 12.36 -0.11 5.59
CA LEU A 374 13.67 -0.74 5.64
C LEU A 374 13.73 -1.78 4.54
N ALA A 375 14.78 -1.72 3.72
CA ALA A 375 15.08 -2.78 2.77
C ALA A 375 15.39 -4.07 3.54
N GLY A 376 14.85 -5.20 3.10
CA GLY A 376 15.17 -6.51 3.64
C GLY A 376 15.66 -7.43 2.54
N ALA A 377 16.46 -8.44 2.89
CA ALA A 377 17.06 -9.38 1.93
C ALA A 377 16.02 -10.10 1.04
N THR A 378 14.77 -10.25 1.52
CA THR A 378 13.68 -10.87 0.76
C THR A 378 12.45 -9.97 0.59
N ARG A 379 12.21 -8.99 1.49
CA ARG A 379 11.02 -8.13 1.50
C ARG A 379 11.24 -6.87 2.33
N GLU A 380 10.60 -5.76 1.96
CA GLU A 380 10.54 -4.53 2.76
C GLU A 380 9.86 -4.74 4.13
N ARG A 381 10.30 -3.94 5.12
CA ARG A 381 9.81 -3.93 6.51
C ARG A 381 9.65 -2.51 7.01
N ILE A 382 8.95 -2.30 8.13
CA ILE A 382 8.92 -0.99 8.81
C ILE A 382 9.85 -1.00 10.02
N GLY A 383 10.67 0.04 10.10
CA GLY A 383 11.38 0.47 11.30
C GLY A 383 10.64 1.62 11.99
N ALA A 384 10.54 1.57 13.32
CA ALA A 384 10.02 2.65 14.14
C ALA A 384 11.12 3.21 15.05
N LEU A 385 11.43 4.49 14.88
CA LEU A 385 12.30 5.29 15.74
C LEU A 385 11.42 6.11 16.68
N VAL A 386 11.54 5.87 17.98
CA VAL A 386 10.61 6.36 18.99
C VAL A 386 11.38 7.15 20.03
N ALA A 387 11.04 8.43 20.20
CA ALA A 387 11.45 9.22 21.35
C ALA A 387 10.50 8.94 22.51
N LEU A 388 11.06 8.60 23.67
CA LEU A 388 10.29 8.19 24.84
C LEU A 388 9.96 9.37 25.76
N THR A 389 8.79 9.31 26.40
CA THR A 389 8.50 10.15 27.58
C THR A 389 9.28 9.65 28.80
N ASP A 390 9.22 10.36 29.93
CA ASP A 390 9.79 9.89 31.19
C ASP A 390 9.19 8.55 31.63
N ALA A 391 7.87 8.39 31.46
CA ALA A 391 7.17 7.14 31.72
C ALA A 391 7.64 6.02 30.79
N GLY A 392 7.83 6.31 29.50
CA GLY A 392 8.38 5.35 28.55
C GLY A 392 9.82 4.95 28.84
N SER A 393 10.64 5.91 29.28
CA SER A 393 12.03 5.68 29.70
C SER A 393 12.10 4.83 30.95
N ALA A 394 11.20 5.03 31.92
CA ALA A 394 11.07 4.18 33.09
C ALA A 394 10.67 2.75 32.72
N ALA A 395 9.66 2.58 31.86
CA ALA A 395 9.20 1.28 31.37
C ALA A 395 10.30 0.54 30.59
N LEU A 396 11.07 1.25 29.76
CA LEU A 396 12.22 0.68 29.04
C LEU A 396 13.25 0.08 30.01
N ARG A 397 13.53 0.75 31.13
CA ARG A 397 14.49 0.26 32.14
C ARG A 397 13.96 -0.90 32.95
N SER A 398 12.69 -0.87 33.36
CA SER A 398 12.12 -1.90 34.23
C SER A 398 11.78 -3.19 33.48
N GLU A 399 11.26 -3.08 32.26
CA GLU A 399 10.72 -4.22 31.50
C GLU A 399 11.60 -4.62 30.29
N GLY A 400 12.49 -3.73 29.86
CA GLY A 400 13.39 -3.95 28.74
C GLY A 400 12.78 -3.66 27.36
N ARG A 401 13.67 -3.51 26.37
CA ARG A 401 13.33 -3.12 25.00
C ARG A 401 12.29 -4.01 24.32
N VAL A 402 12.37 -5.33 24.53
CA VAL A 402 11.48 -6.30 23.88
C VAL A 402 10.05 -6.18 24.41
N ALA A 403 9.90 -6.01 25.73
CA ALA A 403 8.59 -5.81 26.35
C ALA A 403 7.96 -4.50 25.87
N LEU A 404 8.73 -3.40 25.88
CA LEU A 404 8.26 -2.10 25.40
C LEU A 404 7.82 -2.13 23.92
N ALA A 405 8.62 -2.73 23.05
CA ALA A 405 8.25 -2.90 21.64
C ALA A 405 6.97 -3.73 21.48
N LYS A 406 6.75 -4.75 22.32
CA LYS A 406 5.53 -5.56 22.32
C LYS A 406 4.31 -4.76 22.78
N ILE A 407 4.47 -3.91 23.80
CA ILE A 407 3.41 -3.00 24.29
C ILE A 407 2.99 -2.05 23.16
N LEU A 408 3.93 -1.34 22.55
CA LEU A 408 3.64 -0.40 21.47
C LEU A 408 3.10 -1.09 20.22
N ARG A 409 3.62 -2.28 19.89
CA ARG A 409 3.07 -3.08 18.77
C ARG A 409 1.63 -3.50 19.05
N ARG A 410 1.30 -3.91 20.28
CA ARG A 410 -0.07 -4.26 20.68
C ARG A 410 -0.99 -3.04 20.61
N HIS A 411 -0.54 -1.88 21.06
CA HIS A 411 -1.28 -0.62 20.88
C HIS A 411 -1.64 -0.38 19.41
N LEU A 412 -0.71 -0.63 18.49
CA LEU A 412 -0.96 -0.48 17.05
C LEU A 412 -1.87 -1.57 16.45
N THR A 413 -1.97 -2.77 17.03
CA THR A 413 -2.86 -3.82 16.52
C THR A 413 -4.34 -3.44 16.56
N ALA A 414 -4.72 -2.45 17.37
CA ALA A 414 -6.09 -1.92 17.38
C ALA A 414 -6.45 -1.14 16.09
N TRP A 415 -5.46 -0.72 15.30
CA TRP A 415 -5.65 0.20 14.17
C TRP A 415 -5.14 -0.36 12.83
N PHE A 416 -4.18 -1.28 12.88
CA PHE A 416 -3.52 -1.78 11.67
C PHE A 416 -3.40 -3.30 11.68
N ASP A 417 -3.38 -3.87 10.48
CA ASP A 417 -3.06 -5.28 10.30
C ASP A 417 -1.64 -5.59 10.76
N VAL A 418 -1.46 -6.76 11.38
CA VAL A 418 -0.18 -7.25 11.92
C VAL A 418 0.95 -7.23 10.89
N VAL A 419 0.64 -7.40 9.61
CA VAL A 419 1.61 -7.43 8.51
C VAL A 419 2.31 -6.10 8.28
N VAL A 420 1.61 -4.97 8.51
CA VAL A 420 2.13 -3.61 8.30
C VAL A 420 2.72 -2.99 9.56
N LEU A 421 2.73 -3.71 10.68
CA LEU A 421 3.26 -3.20 11.94
C LEU A 421 4.79 -3.18 11.98
N PRO A 422 5.42 -2.16 12.61
CA PRO A 422 6.88 -2.07 12.74
C PRO A 422 7.49 -3.34 13.33
N ARG A 423 8.54 -3.85 12.67
CA ARG A 423 9.28 -5.05 13.11
C ARG A 423 10.62 -4.69 13.75
N HIS A 424 11.18 -3.55 13.39
CA HIS A 424 12.41 -3.04 13.97
C HIS A 424 12.11 -1.81 14.80
N TRP A 425 12.60 -1.79 16.03
CA TRP A 425 12.34 -0.71 16.98
C TRP A 425 13.66 -0.12 17.45
N ARG A 426 13.70 1.21 17.49
CA ARG A 426 14.78 2.01 18.05
C ARG A 426 14.17 3.00 19.03
N PHE A 427 14.67 3.00 20.26
CA PHE A 427 14.24 3.94 21.27
C PHE A 427 15.33 4.98 21.52
N ARG A 428 14.94 6.24 21.65
CA ARG A 428 15.82 7.38 21.87
C ARG A 428 15.25 8.30 22.95
N SER A 429 16.12 9.14 23.49
CA SER A 429 15.70 10.29 24.30
C SER A 429 15.05 11.37 23.44
N ALA A 430 15.56 11.59 22.22
CA ALA A 430 15.03 12.53 21.23
C ALA A 430 15.21 12.02 19.79
N LEU A 431 14.38 12.52 18.87
CA LEU A 431 14.55 12.25 17.44
C LEU A 431 15.64 13.17 16.83
N PRO A 432 16.36 12.73 15.77
CA PRO A 432 17.47 13.47 15.18
C PRO A 432 17.00 14.63 14.28
N PHE A 433 16.46 15.68 14.88
CA PHE A 433 16.11 16.92 14.16
C PHE A 433 17.37 17.68 13.74
N ASP A 434 17.31 18.36 12.60
CA ASP A 434 18.34 19.31 12.16
C ASP A 434 18.23 20.65 12.91
N VAL A 435 19.20 21.56 12.66
CA VAL A 435 19.24 22.90 13.26
C VAL A 435 18.04 23.79 12.90
N ARG A 436 17.22 23.40 11.92
CA ARG A 436 15.99 24.08 11.50
C ARG A 436 14.73 23.41 12.07
N GLY A 437 14.89 22.40 12.93
CA GLY A 437 13.78 21.67 13.54
C GLY A 437 13.08 20.67 12.61
N LYS A 438 13.68 20.33 11.46
CA LYS A 438 13.14 19.32 10.53
C LYS A 438 13.76 17.96 10.85
N LEU A 439 12.96 16.89 10.76
CA LEU A 439 13.45 15.51 10.89
C LEU A 439 13.82 14.95 9.51
N PRO A 440 15.11 14.84 9.16
CA PRO A 440 15.50 14.37 7.83
C PRO A 440 15.24 12.87 7.69
N ALA A 441 14.59 12.44 6.60
CA ALA A 441 14.31 11.02 6.36
C ALA A 441 15.59 10.15 6.36
N ALA A 442 16.69 10.69 5.84
CA ALA A 442 18.00 10.03 5.86
C ALA A 442 18.53 9.79 7.29
N ALA A 443 18.27 10.71 8.23
CA ALA A 443 18.68 10.55 9.63
C ALA A 443 17.86 9.46 10.35
N VAL A 444 16.58 9.34 10.01
CA VAL A 444 15.72 8.27 10.54
C VAL A 444 16.14 6.91 9.96
N ALA A 445 16.41 6.83 8.66
CA ALA A 445 16.90 5.60 8.02
C ALA A 445 18.26 5.15 8.59
N ALA A 446 19.21 6.09 8.75
CA ALA A 446 20.54 5.84 9.29
C ALA A 446 20.54 5.29 10.73
N ALA A 447 19.43 5.39 11.47
CA ALA A 447 19.27 4.77 12.79
C ALA A 447 19.11 3.23 12.73
N PHE A 448 18.85 2.69 11.55
CA PHE A 448 18.65 1.26 11.30
C PHE A 448 19.78 0.60 10.51
N ASP A 449 20.67 1.39 9.90
CA ASP A 449 21.78 0.87 9.12
C ASP A 449 22.84 0.21 10.01
N ALA A 450 23.31 -0.97 9.59
CA ALA A 450 24.45 -1.64 10.22
C ALA A 450 25.73 -0.89 9.85
N ARG A 451 26.29 -0.14 10.80
CA ARG A 451 27.54 0.59 10.59
C ARG A 451 28.72 -0.37 10.72
N SER A 452 29.39 -0.67 9.61
CA SER A 452 30.57 -1.56 9.54
C SER A 452 31.74 -1.17 10.45
N GLU A 453 31.77 0.09 10.92
CA GLU A 453 32.80 0.64 11.82
C GLU A 453 32.22 1.16 13.15
N GLY A 454 30.91 1.01 13.39
CA GLY A 454 30.19 1.72 14.44
C GLY A 454 29.40 0.85 15.40
N VAL A 455 28.94 1.46 16.49
CA VAL A 455 27.99 0.85 17.41
C VAL A 455 26.56 0.97 16.89
N GLU A 456 25.77 -0.11 17.00
CA GLU A 456 24.34 -0.08 16.73
C GLU A 456 23.58 0.23 18.03
N VAL A 457 23.08 1.46 18.18
CA VAL A 457 22.29 1.87 19.34
C VAL A 457 20.84 1.44 19.16
N LEU A 458 20.37 0.50 19.99
CA LEU A 458 19.02 -0.05 19.91
C LEU A 458 18.02 0.70 20.79
N ALA A 459 18.45 1.08 21.99
CA ALA A 459 17.63 1.82 22.92
C ALA A 459 18.50 2.77 23.74
N GLU A 460 17.88 3.85 24.22
CA GLU A 460 18.49 4.85 25.07
C GLU A 460 17.44 5.32 26.07
N ALA A 461 17.83 5.45 27.34
CA ALA A 461 16.98 5.98 28.41
C ALA A 461 17.80 6.86 29.35
N ARG A 462 17.21 7.98 29.79
CA ARG A 462 17.84 8.89 30.74
C ARG A 462 17.16 8.85 32.11
N THR A 463 17.94 9.00 33.17
CA THR A 463 17.47 9.18 34.56
C THR A 463 18.41 10.12 35.30
N GLY A 464 18.02 11.39 35.48
CA GLY A 464 18.91 12.40 36.06
C GLY A 464 20.21 12.51 35.25
N ASP A 465 21.34 12.23 35.91
CA ASP A 465 22.69 12.28 35.33
C ASP A 465 23.16 10.94 34.73
N ASP A 466 22.30 9.91 34.78
CA ASP A 466 22.56 8.60 34.19
C ASP A 466 21.92 8.46 32.81
N VAL A 467 22.70 7.97 31.85
CA VAL A 467 22.24 7.55 30.52
C VAL A 467 22.50 6.06 30.34
N HIS A 468 21.48 5.34 29.93
CA HIS A 468 21.53 3.91 29.68
C HIS A 468 21.32 3.63 28.21
N TYR A 469 22.15 2.76 27.63
CA TYR A 469 22.02 2.30 26.26
C TYR A 469 21.91 0.79 26.18
N ASP A 470 21.04 0.32 25.28
CA ASP A 470 21.11 -1.04 24.73
C ASP A 470 21.82 -0.96 23.39
N LEU A 471 22.90 -1.70 23.24
CA LEU A 471 23.78 -1.70 22.08
C LEU A 471 23.83 -3.09 21.46
N ARG A 472 24.00 -3.16 20.14
CA ARG A 472 24.39 -4.38 19.44
C ARG A 472 25.76 -4.18 18.82
N VAL A 473 26.63 -5.17 19.02
CA VAL A 473 27.93 -5.26 18.35
C VAL A 473 27.70 -5.81 16.95
N PRO A 474 27.94 -5.06 15.87
CA PRO A 474 27.73 -5.58 14.52
C PRO A 474 28.61 -6.81 14.28
N PRO A 475 28.07 -7.94 13.80
CA PRO A 475 28.86 -9.15 13.56
C PRO A 475 30.01 -8.95 12.57
N GLU A 476 29.82 -8.04 11.61
CA GLU A 476 30.73 -7.73 10.51
C GLU A 476 31.62 -6.50 10.80
N LEU A 477 31.76 -6.12 12.08
CA LEU A 477 32.58 -4.97 12.45
C LEU A 477 34.02 -5.15 11.96
N ALA A 478 34.55 -4.17 11.23
CA ALA A 478 35.89 -4.25 10.62
C ALA A 478 37.00 -4.56 11.64
N HIS A 479 36.80 -4.12 12.89
CA HIS A 479 37.71 -4.31 14.01
C HIS A 479 37.91 -5.77 14.45
N PHE A 480 37.08 -6.72 13.99
CA PHE A 480 37.29 -8.15 14.22
C PHE A 480 38.34 -8.75 13.28
N ALA A 481 38.57 -8.15 12.11
CA ALA A 481 39.54 -8.66 11.14
C ALA A 481 40.96 -8.61 11.73
N GLY A 482 41.59 -9.77 11.92
CA GLY A 482 42.93 -9.88 12.48
C GLY A 482 43.03 -9.72 14.01
N HIS A 483 41.93 -9.43 14.71
CA HIS A 483 41.92 -9.27 16.17
C HIS A 483 41.48 -10.58 16.86
N PHE A 484 42.47 -11.33 17.38
CA PHE A 484 42.37 -12.71 17.91
C PHE A 484 41.92 -13.75 16.87
N PRO A 485 42.85 -14.28 16.05
CA PRO A 485 42.56 -15.33 15.07
C PRO A 485 41.85 -16.54 15.70
N GLY A 486 40.70 -16.92 15.15
CA GLY A 486 39.89 -18.06 15.63
C GLY A 486 38.94 -17.75 16.80
N LEU A 487 39.04 -16.58 17.44
CA LEU A 487 38.15 -16.14 18.51
C LEU A 487 37.95 -14.61 18.43
N PRO A 488 37.12 -14.11 17.50
CA PRO A 488 36.92 -12.68 17.33
C PRO A 488 36.33 -12.06 18.60
N ILE A 489 36.98 -11.03 19.13
CA ILE A 489 36.58 -10.30 20.35
C ILE A 489 36.62 -8.80 20.07
N LEU A 490 35.67 -8.04 20.60
CA LEU A 490 35.61 -6.59 20.42
C LEU A 490 36.81 -5.93 21.13
N PRO A 491 37.70 -5.20 20.43
CA PRO A 491 38.86 -4.59 21.05
C PRO A 491 38.46 -3.63 22.17
N GLY A 492 39.22 -3.63 23.27
CA GLY A 492 38.96 -2.75 24.40
C GLY A 492 38.99 -1.26 24.03
N VAL A 493 39.88 -0.88 23.10
CA VAL A 493 39.97 0.49 22.58
C VAL A 493 38.70 0.94 21.86
N VAL A 494 38.02 0.01 21.18
CA VAL A 494 36.74 0.27 20.49
C VAL A 494 35.61 0.49 21.52
N GLN A 495 35.61 -0.29 22.60
CA GLN A 495 34.64 -0.09 23.71
C GLN A 495 34.83 1.27 24.38
N VAL A 496 36.07 1.70 24.60
CA VAL A 496 36.37 3.02 25.18
C VAL A 496 35.92 4.13 24.21
N ASP A 497 36.28 4.02 22.93
CA ASP A 497 35.86 4.97 21.90
C ASP A 497 34.33 5.08 21.78
N TRP A 498 33.60 3.96 21.85
CA TRP A 498 32.14 3.98 21.87
C TRP A 498 31.59 4.70 23.10
N ALA A 499 32.15 4.46 24.29
CA ALA A 499 31.73 5.14 25.51
C ALA A 499 31.95 6.66 25.41
N ILE A 500 33.07 7.09 24.83
CA ILE A 500 33.38 8.52 24.58
C ILE A 500 32.37 9.11 23.60
N ARG A 501 32.17 8.47 22.44
CA ARG A 501 31.26 8.97 21.40
C ARG A 501 29.83 9.11 21.92
N LEU A 502 29.35 8.11 22.65
CA LEU A 502 28.00 8.11 23.24
C LEU A 502 27.87 9.03 24.46
N ALA A 503 28.96 9.28 25.19
CA ALA A 503 28.99 10.31 26.24
C ALA A 503 28.91 11.72 25.63
N ALA A 504 29.61 11.94 24.52
CA ALA A 504 29.66 13.21 23.82
C ALA A 504 28.32 13.68 23.26
N ASP A 505 27.40 12.75 22.98
CA ASP A 505 26.04 13.06 22.54
C ASP A 505 25.22 13.78 23.64
N HIS A 506 25.64 13.66 24.91
CA HIS A 506 25.00 14.29 26.08
C HIS A 506 25.87 15.34 26.76
N VAL A 507 27.19 15.15 26.72
CA VAL A 507 28.19 16.00 27.36
C VAL A 507 29.17 16.43 26.28
N ALA A 508 28.90 17.56 25.63
CA ALA A 508 29.65 18.00 24.44
C ALA A 508 31.18 18.00 24.65
N ASP A 509 31.64 18.36 25.84
CA ASP A 509 33.07 18.43 26.19
C ASP A 509 33.72 17.05 26.39
N ALA A 510 32.95 15.97 26.49
CA ALA A 510 33.47 14.61 26.64
C ALA A 510 34.32 14.12 25.44
N ARG A 511 34.27 14.83 24.29
CA ARG A 511 35.19 14.58 23.17
C ARG A 511 36.62 15.07 23.44
N ALA A 512 36.79 16.09 24.28
CA ALA A 512 38.08 16.65 24.65
C ALA A 512 38.64 15.89 25.86
N ILE A 513 39.14 14.68 25.63
CA ILE A 513 39.59 13.79 26.71
C ILE A 513 40.93 14.26 27.29
N ALA A 514 41.00 14.34 28.61
CA ALA A 514 42.24 14.52 29.35
C ALA A 514 42.86 13.17 29.72
N SER A 515 42.07 12.25 30.28
CA SER A 515 42.50 10.89 30.63
C SER A 515 41.35 9.90 30.66
N VAL A 516 41.68 8.60 30.66
CA VAL A 516 40.74 7.52 30.98
C VAL A 516 41.26 6.79 32.21
N ASP A 517 40.60 7.00 33.35
CA ASP A 517 41.01 6.46 34.64
C ASP A 517 40.26 5.15 34.95
N ARG A 518 40.86 4.32 35.82
CA ARG A 518 40.23 3.10 36.37
C ARG A 518 39.69 2.12 35.30
N LEU A 519 40.33 2.07 34.13
CA LEU A 519 39.93 1.22 33.01
C LEU A 519 40.12 -0.28 33.33
N LYS A 520 39.08 -1.07 33.14
CA LYS A 520 39.08 -2.53 33.35
C LYS A 520 38.35 -3.25 32.23
N PHE A 521 38.92 -4.36 31.76
CA PHE A 521 38.28 -5.32 30.84
C PHE A 521 38.19 -6.67 31.55
N MET A 522 36.98 -7.12 31.85
CA MET A 522 36.69 -8.26 32.73
C MET A 522 36.11 -9.46 31.97
N ALA A 523 35.58 -9.27 30.76
CA ALA A 523 35.03 -10.33 29.95
C ALA A 523 35.16 -10.02 28.45
N PRO A 524 35.41 -11.03 27.59
CA PRO A 524 35.39 -10.84 26.16
C PRO A 524 33.98 -10.56 25.66
N VAL A 525 33.87 -9.72 24.63
CA VAL A 525 32.62 -9.38 23.96
C VAL A 525 32.65 -9.94 22.53
N PRO A 526 31.82 -10.93 22.18
CA PRO A 526 31.82 -11.54 20.86
C PRO A 526 31.06 -10.70 19.81
N PRO A 527 31.25 -10.97 18.50
CA PRO A 527 30.42 -10.43 17.42
C PRO A 527 28.93 -10.71 17.66
N GLY A 528 28.06 -9.74 17.37
CA GLY A 528 26.62 -9.87 17.57
C GLY A 528 26.15 -9.71 19.02
N ALA A 529 27.06 -9.50 19.98
CA ALA A 529 26.72 -9.36 21.39
C ALA A 529 25.77 -8.18 21.65
N MET A 530 24.89 -8.36 22.63
CA MET A 530 23.97 -7.35 23.13
C MET A 530 24.54 -6.78 24.42
N LEU A 531 24.93 -5.51 24.40
CA LEU A 531 25.54 -4.83 25.55
C LEU A 531 24.57 -3.85 26.18
N SER A 532 24.58 -3.76 27.50
CA SER A 532 24.05 -2.61 28.22
C SER A 532 25.21 -1.70 28.59
N LEU A 533 25.13 -0.41 28.25
CA LEU A 533 26.09 0.61 28.66
C LEU A 533 25.40 1.58 29.61
N LYS A 534 25.95 1.76 30.81
CA LYS A 534 25.58 2.84 31.71
C LYS A 534 26.65 3.92 31.66
N LEU A 535 26.25 5.17 31.45
CA LEU A 535 27.06 6.37 31.59
C LEU A 535 26.53 7.20 32.76
N SER A 536 27.39 7.60 33.68
CA SER A 536 27.06 8.46 34.82
C SER A 536 27.91 9.72 34.77
N HIS A 537 27.29 10.88 34.62
CA HIS A 537 27.99 12.17 34.50
C HIS A 537 28.14 12.86 35.85
N ASP A 538 29.37 13.23 36.20
CA ASP A 538 29.69 14.13 37.32
C ASP A 538 30.27 15.41 36.72
N ALA A 539 29.39 16.40 36.53
CA ALA A 539 29.75 17.70 35.95
C ALA A 539 30.79 18.43 36.82
N ALA A 540 30.65 18.38 38.15
CA ALA A 540 31.54 19.07 39.08
C ALA A 540 32.98 18.56 39.00
N ARG A 541 33.17 17.27 38.71
CA ARG A 541 34.49 16.65 38.57
C ARG A 541 34.96 16.48 37.13
N ARG A 542 34.16 16.89 36.14
CA ARG A 542 34.38 16.65 34.71
C ARG A 542 34.63 15.18 34.37
N ARG A 543 33.76 14.31 34.90
CA ARG A 543 33.90 12.86 34.75
C ARG A 543 32.66 12.24 34.15
N VAL A 544 32.86 11.24 33.30
CA VAL A 544 31.81 10.31 32.87
C VAL A 544 32.28 8.90 33.20
N GLN A 545 31.62 8.26 34.16
CA GLN A 545 31.86 6.84 34.44
C GLN A 545 31.07 6.01 33.42
N PHE A 546 31.73 5.02 32.82
CA PHE A 546 31.08 4.06 31.94
C PHE A 546 31.17 2.64 32.49
N THR A 547 30.12 1.87 32.29
CA THR A 547 30.05 0.44 32.63
C THR A 547 29.30 -0.31 31.54
N TYR A 548 29.98 -1.26 30.90
CA TYR A 548 29.41 -2.22 29.96
C TYR A 548 29.06 -3.53 30.66
N ARG A 549 27.88 -4.07 30.34
CA ARG A 549 27.44 -5.40 30.78
C ARG A 549 26.97 -6.24 29.59
N LEU A 550 27.26 -7.53 29.65
CA LEU A 550 26.70 -8.57 28.78
C LEU A 550 25.79 -9.44 29.65
N GLY A 551 24.47 -9.20 29.56
CA GLY A 551 23.51 -9.74 30.52
C GLY A 551 23.83 -9.28 31.95
N GLU A 552 23.93 -10.23 32.87
CA GLU A 552 24.27 -9.97 34.28
C GLU A 552 25.76 -9.70 34.53
N ARG A 553 26.65 -9.91 33.55
CA ARG A 553 28.11 -9.83 33.76
C ARG A 553 28.67 -8.48 33.31
N GLU A 554 29.43 -7.82 34.18
CA GLU A 554 30.25 -6.66 33.79
C GLU A 554 31.41 -7.10 32.89
N CYS A 555 31.54 -6.49 31.71
CA CYS A 555 32.58 -6.81 30.73
C CYS A 555 33.65 -5.72 30.61
N ALA A 556 33.29 -4.45 30.78
CA ALA A 556 34.26 -3.36 30.81
C ALA A 556 33.75 -2.17 31.64
N SER A 557 34.65 -1.43 32.27
CA SER A 557 34.31 -0.19 32.97
C SER A 557 35.49 0.77 33.02
N GLY A 558 35.21 2.06 33.22
CA GLY A 558 36.22 3.10 33.30
C GLY A 558 35.63 4.48 33.54
N VAL A 559 36.48 5.49 33.60
CA VAL A 559 36.09 6.88 33.86
C VAL A 559 36.77 7.78 32.85
N ILE A 560 35.98 8.44 32.02
CA ILE A 560 36.45 9.45 31.07
C ILE A 560 36.56 10.77 31.82
N VAL A 561 37.74 11.37 31.83
CA VAL A 561 37.99 12.72 32.35
C VAL A 561 38.14 13.65 31.16
N TYR A 562 37.34 14.71 31.11
CA TYR A 562 37.36 15.67 30.00
C TYR A 562 37.92 17.04 30.41
N GLN A 563 38.45 17.77 29.43
CA GLN A 563 39.12 19.05 29.62
C GLN A 563 38.13 20.17 29.98
N GLU A 564 38.62 21.21 30.65
CA GLU A 564 37.88 22.50 30.73
C GLU A 564 37.88 23.14 29.35
N ARG A 565 36.75 23.75 28.96
CA ARG A 565 36.74 24.69 27.84
C ARG A 565 37.69 25.84 28.15
N ALA A 566 38.63 26.08 27.24
CA ALA A 566 39.48 27.27 27.26
C ALA A 566 38.65 28.54 27.01
#